data_AF-A0A7I7XUZ9-F1
#
_entry.id   AF-A0A7I7XUZ9-F1
#
_cell.length_a   1.000
_cell.length_b   1.000
_cell.length_c   1.000
_cell.angle_alpha   90.00
_cell.angle_beta   90.00
_cell.angle_gamma   90.00
#
_symmetry.space_group_name_H-M   'P 1'
#
loop_
_entity.id
_entity.type
_entity.pdbx_description
1 polymer ?
#
loop_
_entity_poly.entity_id
_entity_poly.type
_entity_poly.pdbx_seq_one_letter_code
_entity_poly.pdbx_strand_id
1 'polypeptide(L)'
;MCGMCDHPDASNEDVLDEVRMRISVHGWAIQYIESDRAPYAYTVGLDAFGLPELLVSGLDPQRAGWLLNRLARQARMQGIPEAGVQLRLPSGTKVEFVDIPHPDAHLNFAVAIEGPMIRARQVVWADDRGRWPWGPGFDGGGVAQPVLGPRELKAG
;
A
#
# COMPACT_ATOMS: atom_id res chain seq x y z
N MET A 1 9.80 1.00 -15.23
CA MET A 1 10.90 1.94 -14.92
C MET A 1 10.68 2.42 -13.50
N CYS A 2 11.50 1.94 -12.57
CA CYS A 2 11.50 2.37 -11.16
C CYS A 2 12.39 3.62 -11.08
N GLY A 3 11.87 4.72 -10.53
CA GLY A 3 12.53 6.03 -10.48
C GLY A 3 13.62 6.14 -9.42
N MET A 4 14.39 5.09 -9.17
CA MET A 4 15.50 5.09 -8.20
C MET A 4 16.87 4.87 -8.86
N CYS A 5 16.95 4.82 -10.19
CA CYS A 5 18.20 4.57 -10.91
C CYS A 5 18.86 5.81 -11.56
N ASP A 6 18.27 7.02 -11.44
CA ASP A 6 18.76 8.21 -12.18
C ASP A 6 19.58 9.20 -11.34
N HIS A 7 19.63 9.07 -10.00
CA HIS A 7 20.34 10.04 -9.14
C HIS A 7 21.09 9.37 -7.97
N PRO A 8 22.31 8.86 -8.20
CA PRO A 8 23.15 8.26 -7.13
C PRO A 8 23.59 9.27 -6.05
N ASP A 9 23.44 10.58 -6.31
CA ASP A 9 23.83 11.67 -5.41
C ASP A 9 22.65 12.40 -4.76
N ALA A 10 21.40 11.93 -4.96
CA ALA A 10 20.23 12.57 -4.37
C ALA A 10 20.28 12.49 -2.83
N SER A 11 20.16 13.63 -2.18
CA SER A 11 20.01 13.67 -0.72
C SER A 11 18.62 13.15 -0.32
N ASN A 12 18.46 12.76 0.95
CA ASN A 12 17.14 12.40 1.48
C ASN A 12 16.10 13.52 1.29
N GLU A 13 16.54 14.78 1.27
CA GLU A 13 15.68 15.94 1.07
C GLU A 13 15.20 16.03 -0.38
N ASP A 14 16.08 15.79 -1.36
CA ASP A 14 15.71 15.77 -2.79
C ASP A 14 14.66 14.70 -3.09
N VAL A 15 14.81 13.50 -2.50
CA VAL A 15 13.83 12.42 -2.66
C VAL A 15 12.49 12.82 -2.04
N LEU A 16 12.50 13.41 -0.84
CA LEU A 16 11.27 13.89 -0.19
C LEU A 16 10.58 14.98 -1.01
N ASP A 17 11.32 15.88 -1.62
CA ASP A 17 10.77 16.93 -2.47
C ASP A 17 10.15 16.39 -3.75
N GLU A 18 10.71 15.33 -4.35
CA GLU A 18 10.06 14.63 -5.46
C GLU A 18 8.72 14.03 -5.02
N VAL A 19 8.67 13.40 -3.83
CA VAL A 19 7.42 12.86 -3.28
C VAL A 19 6.39 13.99 -3.09
N ARG A 20 6.79 15.10 -2.46
CA ARG A 20 5.93 16.28 -2.26
C ARG A 20 5.42 16.85 -3.59
N MET A 21 6.27 16.91 -4.61
CA MET A 21 5.88 17.36 -5.94
C MET A 21 4.79 16.46 -6.52
N ARG A 22 4.98 15.14 -6.49
CA ARG A 22 3.96 14.18 -6.97
C ARG A 22 2.64 14.29 -6.20
N ILE A 23 2.70 14.48 -4.88
CA ILE A 23 1.52 14.74 -4.04
C ILE A 23 0.81 16.02 -4.49
N SER A 24 1.54 17.12 -4.71
CA SER A 24 0.93 18.39 -5.11
C SER A 24 0.23 18.32 -6.47
N VAL A 25 0.73 17.51 -7.40
CA VAL A 25 0.16 17.35 -8.75
C VAL A 25 -1.00 16.36 -8.78
N HIS A 26 -0.91 15.25 -8.04
CA HIS A 26 -1.86 14.13 -8.16
C HIS A 26 -2.76 13.91 -6.94
N GLY A 27 -2.48 14.59 -5.84
CA GLY A 27 -3.12 14.40 -4.53
C GLY A 27 -2.42 13.36 -3.65
N TRP A 28 -1.74 12.37 -4.23
CA TRP A 28 -0.92 11.41 -3.51
C TRP A 28 0.26 10.94 -4.38
N ALA A 29 1.27 10.37 -3.74
CA ALA A 29 2.35 9.65 -4.39
C ALA A 29 2.31 8.17 -4.02
N ILE A 30 3.03 7.33 -4.78
CA ILE A 30 3.27 5.93 -4.44
C ILE A 30 4.77 5.74 -4.28
N GLN A 31 5.14 5.18 -3.12
CA GLN A 31 6.49 4.71 -2.83
C GLN A 31 6.55 3.21 -2.95
N TYR A 32 7.61 2.69 -3.57
CA TYR A 32 7.86 1.27 -3.69
C TYR A 32 9.19 0.95 -3.02
N ILE A 33 9.18 -0.01 -2.11
CA ILE A 33 10.34 -0.46 -1.36
C ILE A 33 10.72 -1.85 -1.87
N GLU A 34 11.89 -1.94 -2.49
CA GLU A 34 12.44 -3.19 -2.99
C GLU A 34 12.85 -4.11 -1.83
N SER A 35 12.61 -5.41 -2.02
CA SER A 35 13.03 -6.47 -1.10
C SER A 35 12.98 -7.80 -1.83
N ASP A 36 14.00 -8.63 -1.63
CA ASP A 36 14.07 -9.98 -2.22
C ASP A 36 13.02 -10.94 -1.64
N ARG A 37 12.46 -10.63 -0.47
CA ARG A 37 11.54 -11.53 0.25
C ARG A 37 10.12 -11.00 0.35
N ALA A 38 9.96 -9.70 0.58
CA ALA A 38 8.67 -9.08 0.82
C ALA A 38 8.69 -7.60 0.38
N PRO A 39 8.78 -7.30 -0.92
CA PRO A 39 8.68 -5.95 -1.42
C PRO A 39 7.28 -5.42 -1.11
N TYR A 40 7.18 -4.11 -0.93
CA TYR A 40 5.91 -3.47 -0.66
C TYR A 40 5.85 -2.07 -1.24
N ALA A 41 4.63 -1.59 -1.45
CA ALA A 41 4.37 -0.24 -1.88
C ALA A 41 3.32 0.39 -0.98
N TYR A 42 3.36 1.71 -0.85
CA TYR A 42 2.37 2.44 -0.09
C TYR A 42 2.09 3.82 -0.69
N THR A 43 0.91 4.35 -0.37
CA THR A 43 0.54 5.73 -0.71
C THR A 43 1.14 6.72 0.28
N VAL A 44 1.34 7.96 -0.17
CA VAL A 44 1.67 9.12 0.67
C VAL A 44 0.81 10.29 0.23
N GLY A 45 0.11 10.97 1.13
CA GLY A 45 -0.73 12.13 0.83
C GLY A 45 -2.23 11.89 1.06
N LEU A 46 -2.66 10.68 1.41
CA LEU A 46 -4.06 10.37 1.70
C LEU A 46 -4.51 10.93 3.05
N ASP A 47 -3.60 11.09 4.01
CA ASP A 47 -3.91 11.66 5.32
C ASP A 47 -4.45 13.08 5.22
N ALA A 48 -3.96 13.87 4.25
CA ALA A 48 -4.48 15.21 3.93
C ALA A 48 -5.98 15.23 3.55
N PHE A 49 -6.55 14.08 3.19
CA PHE A 49 -7.97 13.90 2.91
C PHE A 49 -8.74 13.21 4.05
N GLY A 50 -8.11 13.02 5.21
CA GLY A 50 -8.67 12.28 6.34
C GLY A 50 -8.77 10.77 6.11
N LEU A 51 -8.00 10.23 5.15
CA LEU A 51 -8.01 8.82 4.77
C LEU A 51 -6.73 8.13 5.28
N PRO A 52 -6.77 6.87 5.74
CA PRO A 52 -5.53 6.14 6.04
C PRO A 52 -4.72 5.90 4.76
N GLU A 53 -3.39 5.85 4.90
CA GLU A 53 -2.51 5.41 3.83
C GLU A 53 -2.75 3.93 3.51
N LEU A 54 -2.58 3.55 2.25
CA LEU A 54 -2.76 2.18 1.78
C LEU A 54 -1.40 1.55 1.52
N LEU A 55 -1.18 0.34 2.03
CA LEU A 55 0.03 -0.46 1.78
C LEU A 55 -0.34 -1.79 1.11
N VAL A 56 0.46 -2.23 0.15
CA VAL A 56 0.38 -3.59 -0.40
C VAL A 56 1.75 -4.23 -0.45
N SER A 57 1.85 -5.52 -0.12
CA SER A 57 3.10 -6.29 -0.16
C SER A 57 3.01 -7.43 -1.18
N GLY A 58 4.16 -7.90 -1.67
CA GLY A 58 4.28 -9.07 -2.53
C GLY A 58 3.81 -8.86 -3.97
N LEU A 59 3.75 -7.61 -4.45
CA LEU A 59 3.45 -7.27 -5.84
C LEU A 59 4.63 -6.53 -6.45
N ASP A 60 4.85 -6.71 -7.75
CA ASP A 60 5.80 -5.89 -8.51
C ASP A 60 5.36 -4.41 -8.58
N PRO A 61 6.27 -3.47 -8.92
CA PRO A 61 5.97 -2.05 -8.91
C PRO A 61 4.78 -1.64 -9.78
N GLN A 62 4.59 -2.29 -10.92
CA GLN A 62 3.52 -1.95 -11.85
C GLN A 62 2.15 -2.37 -11.29
N ARG A 63 2.05 -3.61 -10.79
CA ARG A 63 0.81 -4.11 -10.18
C ARG A 63 0.47 -3.38 -8.88
N ALA A 64 1.46 -3.15 -8.03
CA ALA A 64 1.29 -2.39 -6.78
C ALA A 64 0.81 -0.96 -7.08
N GLY A 65 1.48 -0.26 -8.01
CA GLY A 65 1.14 1.08 -8.42
C GLY A 65 -0.27 1.20 -9.00
N TRP A 66 -0.67 0.27 -9.86
CA TRP A 66 -2.02 0.23 -10.42
C TRP A 66 -3.09 0.03 -9.33
N LEU A 67 -2.87 -0.93 -8.43
CA LEU A 67 -3.82 -1.26 -7.37
C LEU A 67 -4.01 -0.09 -6.39
N LEU A 68 -2.91 0.49 -5.90
CA LEU A 68 -2.96 1.59 -4.94
C LEU A 68 -3.59 2.84 -5.56
N ASN A 69 -3.22 3.22 -6.78
CA ASN A 69 -3.84 4.38 -7.46
C ASN A 69 -5.34 4.19 -7.64
N ARG A 70 -5.76 2.97 -8.00
CA ARG A 70 -7.18 2.65 -8.15
C ARG A 70 -7.93 2.80 -6.83
N LEU A 71 -7.41 2.21 -5.76
CA LEU A 71 -8.03 2.24 -4.45
C LEU A 71 -8.03 3.65 -3.85
N ALA A 72 -6.94 4.41 -3.99
CA ALA A 72 -6.87 5.80 -3.58
C ALA A 72 -7.92 6.67 -4.28
N ARG A 73 -8.08 6.54 -5.61
CA ARG A 73 -9.14 7.22 -6.36
C ARG A 73 -10.54 6.86 -5.88
N GLN A 74 -10.79 5.58 -5.61
CA GLN A 74 -12.09 5.12 -5.11
C GLN A 74 -12.34 5.66 -3.69
N ALA A 75 -11.32 5.62 -2.84
CA ALA A 75 -11.36 6.10 -1.47
C ALA A 75 -11.70 7.58 -1.36
N ARG A 76 -11.21 8.41 -2.30
CA ARG A 76 -11.57 9.83 -2.39
C ARG A 76 -13.08 10.07 -2.60
N MET A 77 -13.78 9.12 -3.21
CA MET A 77 -15.21 9.23 -3.50
C MET A 77 -16.09 8.52 -2.46
N GLN A 78 -15.60 7.43 -1.88
CA GLN A 78 -16.43 6.49 -1.10
C GLN A 78 -15.86 6.17 0.30
N GLY A 79 -14.67 6.70 0.63
CA GLY A 79 -13.89 6.28 1.79
C GLY A 79 -13.15 4.96 1.59
N ILE A 80 -12.24 4.66 2.52
CA ILE A 80 -11.53 3.37 2.54
C ILE A 80 -12.38 2.36 3.31
N PRO A 81 -12.68 1.18 2.72
CA PRO A 81 -13.39 0.12 3.42
C PRO A 81 -12.72 -0.23 4.75
N GLU A 82 -13.53 -0.42 5.79
CA GLU A 82 -13.04 -0.80 7.12
C GLU A 82 -12.23 -2.10 7.11
N ALA A 83 -11.41 -2.32 8.14
CA ALA A 83 -10.72 -3.58 8.34
C ALA A 83 -11.71 -4.77 8.34
N GLY A 84 -11.25 -5.90 7.80
CA GLY A 84 -12.06 -7.11 7.62
C GLY A 84 -13.00 -7.12 6.42
N VAL A 85 -13.22 -5.98 5.76
CA VAL A 85 -14.04 -5.94 4.55
C VAL A 85 -13.30 -6.56 3.37
N GLN A 86 -13.96 -7.49 2.68
CA GLN A 86 -13.47 -8.07 1.44
C GLN A 86 -14.11 -7.40 0.23
N LEU A 87 -13.29 -7.06 -0.77
CA LEU A 87 -13.72 -6.58 -2.07
C LEU A 87 -13.25 -7.51 -3.18
N ARG A 88 -14.02 -7.55 -4.27
CA ARG A 88 -13.58 -8.15 -5.52
C ARG A 88 -13.24 -7.04 -6.51
N LEU A 89 -11.98 -6.98 -6.93
CA LEU A 89 -11.55 -6.08 -7.99
C LEU A 89 -12.09 -6.56 -9.34
N PRO A 90 -12.27 -5.67 -10.33
CA PRO A 90 -12.67 -6.07 -11.69
C PRO A 90 -11.72 -7.03 -12.40
N SER A 91 -10.48 -7.19 -11.95
CA SER A 91 -9.59 -8.27 -12.40
C SER A 91 -10.04 -9.66 -11.92
N GLY A 92 -11.02 -9.73 -11.02
CA GLY A 92 -11.45 -10.94 -10.32
C GLY A 92 -10.71 -11.18 -8.99
N THR A 93 -9.56 -10.54 -8.79
CA THR A 93 -8.75 -10.64 -7.55
C THR A 93 -9.56 -10.19 -6.34
N LYS A 94 -9.54 -10.99 -5.27
CA LYS A 94 -10.13 -10.61 -3.98
C LYS A 94 -9.09 -9.87 -3.14
N VAL A 95 -9.52 -8.83 -2.45
CA VAL A 95 -8.69 -8.10 -1.48
C VAL A 95 -9.44 -7.99 -0.15
N GLU A 96 -8.71 -8.00 0.96
CA GLU A 96 -9.19 -7.76 2.32
C GLU A 96 -8.34 -6.64 2.91
N PHE A 97 -8.97 -5.74 3.67
CA PHE A 97 -8.24 -4.66 4.31
C PHE A 97 -7.91 -5.01 5.77
N VAL A 98 -6.68 -4.71 6.19
CA VAL A 98 -6.17 -4.98 7.55
C VAL A 98 -5.54 -3.71 8.11
N ASP A 99 -5.97 -3.25 9.29
CA ASP A 99 -5.36 -2.08 9.93
C ASP A 99 -3.90 -2.36 10.31
N ILE A 100 -3.03 -1.37 10.13
CA ILE A 100 -1.61 -1.44 10.48
C ILE A 100 -1.40 -0.69 11.80
N PRO A 101 -1.11 -1.37 12.93
CA PRO A 101 -1.00 -0.70 14.22
C PRO A 101 0.22 0.23 14.35
N HIS A 102 1.30 -0.08 13.62
CA HIS A 102 2.57 0.65 13.66
C HIS A 102 2.98 1.07 12.24
N PRO A 103 2.31 2.07 11.65
CA PRO A 103 2.60 2.51 10.28
C PRO A 103 4.01 3.10 10.15
N ASP A 104 4.55 3.68 11.21
CA ASP A 104 5.89 4.24 11.31
C ASP A 104 7.01 3.22 11.07
N ALA A 105 6.75 1.92 11.28
CA ALA A 105 7.72 0.87 10.99
C ALA A 105 7.92 0.61 9.48
N HIS A 106 7.01 1.10 8.63
CA HIS A 106 6.97 0.76 7.20
C HIS A 106 6.81 1.99 6.28
N LEU A 107 6.16 3.06 6.73
CA LEU A 107 5.77 4.21 5.91
C LEU A 107 6.65 5.44 6.17
N ASN A 108 7.97 5.28 6.10
CA ASN A 108 8.95 6.33 6.44
C ASN A 108 8.70 7.66 5.69
N PHE A 109 8.37 7.60 4.39
CA PHE A 109 8.11 8.81 3.61
C PHE A 109 6.82 9.52 4.03
N ALA A 110 5.78 8.76 4.39
CA ALA A 110 4.53 9.34 4.90
C ALA A 110 4.76 10.01 6.25
N VAL A 111 5.44 9.33 7.18
CA VAL A 111 5.79 9.92 8.47
C VAL A 111 6.63 11.18 8.33
N ALA A 112 7.60 11.19 7.41
CA ALA A 112 8.45 12.35 7.19
C ALA A 112 7.70 13.56 6.59
N ILE A 113 6.62 13.34 5.84
CA ILE A 113 5.87 14.40 5.16
C ILE A 113 4.65 14.85 5.96
N GLU A 114 3.93 13.92 6.57
CA GLU A 114 2.62 14.13 7.20
C GLU A 114 2.70 14.13 8.73
N GLY A 115 3.82 13.63 9.28
CA GLY A 115 4.06 13.51 10.71
C GLY A 115 3.77 12.11 11.26
N PRO A 116 4.00 11.89 12.56
CA PRO A 116 3.98 10.55 13.16
C PRO A 116 2.59 9.97 13.40
N MET A 117 1.52 10.78 13.29
CA MET A 117 0.15 10.38 13.66
C MET A 117 -0.67 9.82 12.49
N ILE A 118 -0.01 9.39 11.42
CA ILE A 118 -0.68 8.79 10.26
C ILE A 118 -1.39 7.48 10.64
N ARG A 119 -2.45 7.17 9.91
CA ARG A 119 -3.11 5.85 9.94
C ARG A 119 -2.78 5.11 8.67
N ALA A 120 -2.65 3.78 8.73
CA ALA A 120 -2.46 2.99 7.53
C ALA A 120 -3.26 1.68 7.56
N ARG A 121 -3.59 1.21 6.36
CA ARG A 121 -4.31 -0.04 6.14
C ARG A 121 -3.65 -0.83 5.03
N GLN A 122 -3.34 -2.09 5.32
CA GLN A 122 -2.84 -3.02 4.33
C GLN A 122 -3.97 -3.53 3.45
N VAL A 123 -3.74 -3.55 2.14
CA VAL A 123 -4.57 -4.21 1.14
C VAL A 123 -3.99 -5.61 0.92
N VAL A 124 -4.56 -6.60 1.61
CA VAL A 124 -4.15 -8.00 1.48
C VAL A 124 -4.86 -8.61 0.28
N TRP A 125 -4.14 -9.25 -0.64
CA TRP A 125 -4.72 -9.86 -1.84
C TRP A 125 -4.72 -11.38 -1.76
N ALA A 126 -5.75 -12.00 -2.34
CA ALA A 126 -5.83 -13.43 -2.56
C ALA A 126 -5.18 -13.81 -3.90
N ASP A 127 -4.58 -15.00 -3.98
CA ASP A 127 -4.03 -15.54 -5.22
C ASP A 127 -5.12 -15.82 -6.28
N ASP A 128 -4.72 -16.23 -7.48
CA ASP A 128 -5.64 -16.47 -8.61
C ASP A 128 -6.64 -17.61 -8.35
N ARG A 129 -6.36 -18.47 -7.38
CA ARG A 129 -7.28 -19.53 -6.91
C ARG A 129 -8.12 -19.07 -5.71
N GLY A 130 -8.01 -17.80 -5.33
CA GLY A 130 -8.77 -17.17 -4.27
C GLY A 130 -8.32 -17.55 -2.86
N ARG A 131 -7.08 -18.04 -2.69
CA ARG A 131 -6.51 -18.35 -1.37
C ARG A 131 -5.80 -17.14 -0.80
N TRP A 132 -5.87 -17.01 0.51
CA TRP A 132 -5.30 -15.89 1.27
C TRP A 132 -3.94 -16.25 1.87
N PRO A 133 -3.08 -15.28 2.22
CA PRO A 133 -1.77 -15.53 2.82
C PRO A 133 -1.79 -16.36 4.11
N TRP A 134 -2.87 -16.28 4.89
CA TRP A 134 -3.08 -17.09 6.10
C TRP A 134 -3.68 -18.48 5.81
N GLY A 135 -4.04 -18.77 4.57
CA GLY A 135 -4.60 -20.05 4.16
C GLY A 135 -3.53 -21.02 3.67
N PRO A 136 -3.71 -22.33 3.85
CA PRO A 136 -2.81 -23.32 3.29
C PRO A 136 -2.78 -23.22 1.74
N GLY A 137 -1.59 -23.29 1.17
CA GLY A 137 -1.39 -23.33 -0.28
C GLY A 137 -1.50 -21.98 -1.00
N PHE A 138 -1.50 -20.85 -0.28
CA PHE A 138 -1.29 -19.54 -0.89
C PHE A 138 -0.05 -19.55 -1.79
N ASP A 139 -0.24 -19.12 -3.02
CA ASP A 139 0.85 -18.93 -3.98
C ASP A 139 1.06 -17.45 -4.24
N GLY A 140 2.11 -16.89 -3.65
CA GLY A 140 2.49 -15.50 -3.82
C GLY A 140 3.29 -15.23 -5.09
N GLY A 141 3.41 -16.18 -6.02
CA GLY A 141 4.28 -16.06 -7.18
C GLY A 141 5.76 -16.04 -6.79
N GLY A 142 6.12 -16.76 -5.72
CA GLY A 142 7.49 -16.82 -5.18
C GLY A 142 7.84 -15.72 -4.17
N VAL A 143 6.93 -14.77 -3.91
CA VAL A 143 7.15 -13.67 -2.96
C VAL A 143 6.20 -13.79 -1.77
N ALA A 144 6.69 -13.49 -0.56
CA ALA A 144 5.85 -13.51 0.62
C ALA A 144 4.93 -12.27 0.66
N GLN A 145 3.73 -12.47 1.21
CA GLN A 145 2.82 -11.38 1.57
C GLN A 145 2.62 -11.39 3.10
N PRO A 146 3.53 -10.78 3.88
CA PRO A 146 3.35 -10.64 5.32
C PRO A 146 2.08 -9.83 5.62
N VAL A 147 1.30 -10.24 6.60
CA VAL A 147 0.14 -9.46 7.08
C VAL A 147 0.58 -8.68 8.32
N LEU A 148 0.50 -7.35 8.24
CA LEU A 148 1.16 -6.43 9.18
C LEU A 148 0.30 -6.05 10.40
N GLY A 149 -0.89 -6.64 10.52
CA GLY A 149 -1.82 -6.36 11.60
C GLY A 149 -2.73 -7.52 11.93
N PRO A 150 -3.48 -7.44 13.04
CA PRO A 150 -4.46 -8.44 13.40
C PRO A 150 -5.58 -8.46 12.35
N ARG A 151 -6.00 -9.66 11.97
CA ARG A 151 -7.12 -9.83 11.06
C ARG A 151 -8.43 -9.67 11.82
N GLU A 152 -9.28 -8.77 11.34
CA GLU A 152 -10.65 -8.63 11.82
C GLU A 152 -11.59 -9.45 10.94
N LEU A 153 -12.25 -10.45 11.51
CA LEU A 153 -13.29 -11.19 10.81
C LEU A 153 -14.62 -10.46 10.99
N LYS A 154 -15.09 -9.78 9.94
CA LYS A 154 -16.48 -9.30 9.93
C LYS A 154 -17.38 -10.44 9.51
N ALA A 155 -18.31 -10.82 10.40
CA ALA A 155 -19.40 -11.70 10.05
C ALA A 155 -20.17 -11.05 8.90
N GLY A 156 -20.22 -11.73 7.76
CA GLY A 156 -20.98 -11.30 6.59
C GLY A 156 -22.48 -11.43 6.78
#